data_AF-A0A1A8VG53-F1
#
_entry.id   AF-A0A1A8VG53-F1
#
_cell.length_a   1.000
_cell.length_b   1.000
_cell.length_c   1.000
_cell.angle_alpha   90.00
_cell.angle_beta   90.00
_cell.angle_gamma   90.00
#
_symmetry.space_group_name_H-M   'P 1'
#
loop_
_entity.id
_entity.type
_entity.pdbx_description
1 polymer ?
#
loop_
_entity_poly.entity_id
_entity_poly.type
_entity_poly.pdbx_seq_one_letter_code
_entity_poly.pdbx_strand_id
1 'polypeptide(L)'
;LFKDAIKAIKENAFKTSDYPVILSLENHCSLEQQVVMAQHMSSILGSALVTSPLGDNMPTNFPSPEELKGKFLIKGKRLQKLEATFANKAADADSVDVTEEEESNDESAEEEQKEKRKKKLKLAKELSDMVIYCKSVHF
;
A
#
# COMPACT_ATOMS: atom_id res chain seq x y z
N LEU A 1 -10.99 -3.91 16.03
CA LEU A 1 -11.36 -3.55 14.63
C LEU A 1 -10.20 -2.82 13.97
N PHE A 2 -10.14 -2.73 12.64
CA PHE A 2 -9.08 -1.99 11.93
C PHE A 2 -8.97 -0.53 12.41
N LYS A 3 -10.11 0.16 12.52
CA LYS A 3 -10.21 1.55 13.03
C LYS A 3 -9.52 1.74 14.38
N ASP A 4 -9.73 0.82 15.32
CA ASP A 4 -9.19 0.94 16.68
C ASP A 4 -7.69 0.68 16.71
N ALA A 5 -7.20 -0.24 15.88
CA ALA A 5 -5.76 -0.49 15.72
C ALA A 5 -5.05 0.77 15.19
N ILE A 6 -5.60 1.44 14.18
CA ILE A 6 -5.03 2.69 13.65
C ILE A 6 -5.03 3.81 14.69
N LYS A 7 -6.07 3.92 15.54
CA LYS A 7 -6.08 4.88 16.66
C LYS A 7 -4.99 4.58 17.69
N ALA A 8 -4.89 3.33 18.13
CA ALA A 8 -3.88 2.90 19.08
C ALA A 8 -2.46 3.15 18.54
N ILE A 9 -2.23 2.90 17.25
CA ILE A 9 -0.97 3.23 16.58
C ILE A 9 -0.69 4.73 16.65
N LYS A 10 -1.66 5.58 16.26
CA LYS A 10 -1.49 7.05 16.30
C LYS A 10 -1.10 7.55 17.70
N GLU A 11 -1.73 7.01 18.73
CA GLU A 11 -1.52 7.41 20.11
C GLU A 11 -0.15 7.01 20.66
N ASN A 12 0.50 6.00 20.09
CA ASN A 12 1.70 5.39 20.68
C ASN A 12 2.95 5.47 19.80
N ALA A 13 2.81 5.63 18.48
CA ALA A 13 3.89 5.51 17.50
C ALA A 13 5.13 6.35 17.81
N PHE A 14 4.96 7.55 18.35
CA PHE A 14 6.04 8.52 18.55
C PHE A 14 6.31 8.86 20.01
N LYS A 15 5.87 8.03 20.96
CA LYS A 15 6.09 8.31 22.40
C LYS A 15 7.55 8.17 22.84
N THR A 16 8.30 7.28 22.20
CA THR A 16 9.69 6.94 22.57
C THR A 16 10.70 7.25 21.48
N SER A 17 10.23 7.47 20.25
CA SER A 17 11.07 7.75 19.09
C SER A 17 10.27 8.57 18.09
N ASP A 18 10.82 9.69 17.65
CA ASP A 18 10.18 10.55 16.63
C ASP A 18 10.36 10.03 15.21
N TYR A 19 11.16 8.99 14.99
CA TYR A 19 11.43 8.45 13.65
C TYR A 19 10.20 7.77 13.02
N PRO A 20 10.13 7.69 11.67
CA PRO A 20 8.94 7.23 10.95
C PRO A 20 8.51 5.81 11.30
N VAL A 21 7.20 5.57 11.22
CA VAL A 21 6.59 4.25 11.35
C VAL A 21 6.08 3.78 9.99
N ILE A 22 6.47 2.56 9.61
CA ILE A 22 5.98 1.90 8.38
C ILE A 22 4.90 0.90 8.76
N LEU A 23 3.70 1.07 8.20
CA LEU A 23 2.58 0.15 8.35
C LEU A 23 2.55 -0.81 7.16
N SER A 24 2.96 -2.05 7.37
CA SER A 24 2.87 -3.11 6.36
C SER A 24 1.47 -3.70 6.35
N LEU A 25 0.73 -3.48 5.27
CA LEU A 25 -0.64 -3.97 5.13
C LEU A 25 -0.66 -5.29 4.36
N GLU A 26 -1.14 -6.34 5.02
CA GLU A 26 -1.59 -7.56 4.38
C GLU A 26 -3.10 -7.46 4.14
N ASN A 27 -3.50 -7.31 2.89
CA ASN A 27 -4.86 -6.91 2.52
C ASN A 27 -5.64 -8.07 1.90
N HIS A 28 -6.60 -8.58 2.66
CA HIS A 28 -7.57 -9.60 2.22
C HIS A 28 -9.01 -9.05 2.17
N CYS A 29 -9.16 -7.73 2.14
CA CYS A 29 -10.47 -7.06 2.19
C CYS A 29 -11.10 -6.92 0.80
N SER A 30 -12.43 -6.86 0.76
CA SER A 30 -13.17 -6.45 -0.45
C SER A 30 -12.85 -5.00 -0.83
N LEU A 31 -13.09 -4.62 -2.07
CA LEU A 31 -12.85 -3.24 -2.55
C LEU A 31 -13.53 -2.18 -1.67
N GLU A 32 -14.79 -2.40 -1.31
CA GLU A 32 -15.55 -1.49 -0.44
C GLU A 32 -14.86 -1.33 0.93
N GLN A 33 -14.39 -2.44 1.51
CA GLN A 33 -13.68 -2.41 2.79
C GLN A 33 -12.29 -1.78 2.66
N GLN A 34 -11.61 -1.92 1.52
CA GLN A 34 -10.34 -1.22 1.26
C GLN A 34 -10.53 0.30 1.20
N VAL A 35 -11.63 0.78 0.60
CA VAL A 35 -12.00 2.21 0.64
C VAL A 35 -12.21 2.66 2.09
N VAL A 36 -12.92 1.88 2.90
CA VAL A 36 -13.11 2.18 4.34
C VAL A 36 -11.78 2.18 5.11
N MET A 37 -10.86 1.25 4.80
CA MET A 37 -9.52 1.23 5.39
C MET A 37 -8.75 2.51 5.06
N ALA A 38 -8.74 2.92 3.79
CA ALA A 38 -8.10 4.16 3.36
C ALA A 38 -8.71 5.39 4.08
N GLN A 39 -10.04 5.46 4.16
CA GLN A 39 -10.73 6.53 4.89
C GLN A 39 -10.35 6.57 6.38
N HIS A 40 -10.28 5.41 7.04
CA HIS A 40 -9.87 5.33 8.44
C HIS A 40 -8.42 5.79 8.64
N MET A 41 -7.49 5.34 7.79
CA MET A 41 -6.10 5.79 7.87
C MET A 41 -5.97 7.30 7.63
N SER A 42 -6.57 7.84 6.57
CA SER A 42 -6.55 9.28 6.30
C SER A 42 -7.16 10.11 7.43
N SER A 43 -8.33 9.71 7.93
CA SER A 43 -9.04 10.46 8.98
C SER A 43 -8.31 10.39 10.32
N ILE A 44 -7.78 9.22 10.69
CA ILE A 44 -7.14 9.03 11.98
C ILE A 44 -5.73 9.60 11.93
N LEU A 45 -4.87 9.14 11.02
CA LEU A 45 -3.46 9.53 10.96
C LEU A 45 -3.27 10.96 10.46
N GLY A 46 -4.22 11.49 9.67
CA GLY A 46 -4.24 12.88 9.25
C GLY A 46 -2.98 13.28 8.46
N SER A 47 -2.44 14.47 8.73
CA SER A 47 -1.25 15.03 8.06
C SER A 47 0.06 14.29 8.39
N ALA A 48 0.04 13.37 9.35
CA ALA A 48 1.18 12.49 9.63
C ALA A 48 1.27 11.35 8.61
N LEU A 49 0.18 10.99 7.93
CA LEU A 49 0.19 10.01 6.86
C LEU A 49 0.80 10.61 5.59
N VAL A 50 1.80 9.92 5.03
CA VAL A 50 2.43 10.31 3.78
C VAL A 50 1.56 9.82 2.61
N THR A 51 0.93 10.76 1.90
CA THR A 51 0.07 10.50 0.73
C THR A 51 0.61 11.10 -0.57
N SER A 52 1.74 11.79 -0.51
CA SER A 52 2.48 12.30 -1.66
C SER A 52 3.98 12.24 -1.39
N PRO A 53 4.83 12.25 -2.43
CA PRO A 53 6.26 12.47 -2.25
C PRO A 53 6.55 13.79 -1.52
N LEU A 54 7.65 13.83 -0.76
CA LEU A 54 8.12 15.05 -0.08
C LEU A 54 8.67 16.12 -1.06
N GLY A 55 8.96 15.75 -2.30
CA GLY A 55 9.39 16.65 -3.37
C GLY A 55 8.43 16.64 -4.56
N ASP A 56 8.75 17.42 -5.59
CA ASP A 56 7.85 17.64 -6.75
C ASP A 56 7.76 16.44 -7.70
N ASN A 57 8.67 15.47 -7.57
CA ASN A 57 8.78 14.31 -8.46
C ASN A 57 8.60 13.00 -7.68
N MET A 58 8.37 11.90 -8.40
CA MET A 58 8.44 10.58 -7.78
C MET A 58 9.81 10.35 -7.15
N PRO A 59 9.83 9.81 -5.93
CA PRO A 59 11.06 9.61 -5.22
C PRO A 59 11.86 8.50 -5.90
N THR A 60 13.01 8.86 -6.47
CA THR A 60 14.03 7.92 -6.95
C THR A 60 14.81 7.31 -5.79
N ASN A 61 14.81 8.00 -4.64
CA ASN A 61 15.52 7.63 -3.43
C ASN A 61 14.58 7.77 -2.23
N PHE A 62 14.86 6.99 -1.19
CA PHE A 62 14.20 7.17 0.09
C PHE A 62 14.68 8.47 0.74
N PRO A 63 13.77 9.27 1.35
CA PRO A 63 14.15 10.33 2.25
C PRO A 63 14.88 9.74 3.47
N SER A 64 15.67 10.57 4.12
CA SER A 64 16.29 10.21 5.39
C SER A 64 15.24 10.00 6.49
N PRO A 65 15.55 9.22 7.53
CA PRO A 65 14.69 9.09 8.71
C PRO A 65 14.38 10.45 9.37
N GLU A 66 15.30 11.42 9.28
CA GLU A 66 15.15 12.79 9.77
C GLU A 66 14.02 13.53 9.05
N GLU A 67 13.98 13.47 7.72
CA GLU A 67 12.94 14.11 6.90
C GLU A 67 11.55 13.51 7.11
N LEU A 68 11.48 12.29 7.63
CA LEU A 68 10.25 11.53 7.87
C LEU A 68 9.86 11.46 9.35
N LYS A 69 10.45 12.28 10.22
CA LYS A 69 10.06 12.33 11.64
C LYS A 69 8.57 12.61 11.83
N GLY A 70 7.94 11.84 12.70
CA GLY A 70 6.51 11.91 13.02
C GLY A 70 5.60 11.47 11.88
N LYS A 71 6.13 10.77 10.86
CA LYS A 71 5.37 10.33 9.69
C LYS A 71 5.04 8.84 9.70
N PHE A 72 3.88 8.53 9.12
CA PHE A 72 3.44 7.18 8.82
C PHE A 72 3.57 6.92 7.31
N LEU A 73 4.19 5.80 6.96
CA LEU A 73 4.30 5.31 5.59
C LEU A 73 3.51 4.00 5.45
N ILE A 74 2.85 3.80 4.32
CA ILE A 74 2.15 2.55 4.02
C ILE A 74 3.03 1.69 3.12
N LYS A 75 3.28 0.45 3.55
CA LYS A 75 3.86 -0.61 2.73
C LYS A 75 2.76 -1.54 2.23
N GLY A 76 2.65 -1.65 0.91
CA GLY A 76 1.57 -2.43 0.29
C GLY A 76 1.72 -2.55 -1.23
N LYS A 77 0.71 -3.16 -1.86
CA LYS A 77 0.58 -3.22 -3.32
C LYS A 77 0.17 -1.86 -3.87
N ARG A 78 0.59 -1.54 -5.09
CA ARG A 78 0.28 -0.27 -5.77
C ARG A 78 -0.09 -0.54 -7.22
N LEU A 79 -1.14 0.13 -7.70
CA LEU A 79 -1.53 0.16 -9.11
C LEU A 79 -0.43 0.85 -9.92
N GLN A 80 -0.05 0.24 -11.05
CA GLN A 80 1.00 0.76 -11.95
C GLN A 80 0.71 2.17 -12.47
N LYS A 81 -0.56 2.60 -12.46
CA LYS A 81 -0.96 3.92 -12.96
C LYS A 81 -0.39 5.09 -12.15
N LEU A 82 -0.18 4.94 -10.84
CA LEU A 82 0.43 6.02 -10.05
C LEU A 82 1.85 6.30 -10.56
N GLU A 83 2.59 5.27 -10.99
CA GLU A 83 3.92 5.44 -11.59
C GLU A 83 3.85 6.22 -12.91
N ALA A 84 2.79 6.02 -13.70
CA ALA A 84 2.57 6.72 -14.97
C ALA A 84 2.12 8.19 -14.79
N THR A 85 1.33 8.50 -13.75
CA THR A 85 0.89 9.88 -13.46
C THR A 85 2.07 10.78 -13.10
N PHE A 86 3.10 10.23 -12.46
CA PHE A 86 4.32 10.97 -12.19
C PHE A 86 5.35 10.90 -13.33
N ALA A 87 5.16 10.00 -14.31
CA ALA A 87 5.99 9.87 -15.50
C ALA A 87 5.43 10.63 -16.73
N ASN A 88 4.43 11.51 -16.55
CA ASN A 88 3.78 12.28 -17.63
C ASN A 88 3.31 11.43 -18.82
N LYS A 89 2.82 10.20 -18.59
CA LYS A 89 2.12 9.41 -19.61
C LYS A 89 0.62 9.43 -19.33
N ALA A 90 -0.14 10.05 -20.24
CA ALA A 90 -1.60 10.00 -20.23
C ALA A 90 -2.05 8.55 -20.51
N ALA A 91 -2.49 7.85 -19.47
CA ALA A 91 -3.11 6.55 -19.58
C ALA A 91 -4.56 6.61 -19.08
N ASP A 92 -5.44 6.05 -19.89
CA ASP A 92 -6.89 5.96 -19.77
C ASP A 92 -7.37 5.48 -18.39
N ALA A 93 -8.58 5.87 -18.00
CA ALA A 93 -9.16 5.64 -16.69
C ALA A 93 -9.59 4.17 -16.49
N ASP A 94 -9.41 3.67 -15.27
CA ASP A 94 -10.06 2.46 -14.73
C ASP A 94 -9.34 1.08 -14.82
N SER A 95 -8.02 1.04 -14.64
CA SER A 95 -7.31 -0.22 -14.36
C SER A 95 -7.44 -0.63 -12.89
N VAL A 96 -8.40 -1.51 -12.57
CA VAL A 96 -8.67 -2.10 -11.24
C VAL A 96 -7.85 -3.35 -10.92
N ASP A 97 -6.98 -3.78 -11.85
CA ASP A 97 -6.32 -5.09 -11.82
C ASP A 97 -4.88 -4.98 -11.28
N VAL A 98 -4.53 -5.82 -10.30
CA VAL A 98 -3.15 -6.09 -9.89
C VAL A 98 -2.85 -7.51 -10.31
N THR A 99 -1.94 -7.69 -11.27
CA THR A 99 -1.51 -9.04 -11.67
C THR A 99 -0.61 -9.64 -10.60
N GLU A 100 -1.03 -10.75 -10.00
CA GLU A 100 -0.18 -11.62 -9.19
C GLU A 100 0.05 -12.96 -9.90
N GLU A 101 1.27 -13.47 -9.76
CA GLU A 101 1.60 -14.88 -9.90
C GLU A 101 1.83 -15.38 -8.47
N GLU A 102 1.04 -16.36 -8.02
CA GLU A 102 1.21 -16.94 -6.68
C GLU A 102 2.38 -17.93 -6.70
N GLU A 103 3.32 -17.79 -5.77
CA GLU A 103 4.20 -18.90 -5.39
C GLU A 103 3.48 -19.83 -4.43
N SER A 104 2.85 -20.86 -5.00
CA SER A 104 2.52 -22.06 -4.23
C SER A 104 3.82 -22.84 -4.02
N ASN A 105 4.52 -22.63 -2.90
CA ASN A 105 5.49 -23.59 -2.40
C ASN A 105 4.73 -24.75 -1.74
N ASP A 106 4.17 -25.63 -2.57
CA ASP A 106 3.61 -26.90 -2.13
C ASP A 106 4.39 -28.01 -2.83
N GLU A 107 5.45 -28.51 -2.18
CA GLU A 107 6.14 -29.75 -2.56
C GLU A 107 5.26 -30.98 -2.23
N SER A 108 4.05 -31.00 -2.77
CA SER A 108 3.16 -32.15 -2.74
C SER A 108 2.72 -32.45 -4.16
N ALA A 109 3.38 -33.42 -4.77
CA ALA A 109 2.98 -34.00 -6.04
C ALA A 109 1.54 -34.54 -5.93
N GLU A 110 0.65 -34.10 -6.82
CA GLU A 110 0.04 -34.97 -7.84
C GLU A 110 -0.88 -34.12 -8.75
N GLU A 111 -0.71 -34.33 -10.06
CA GLU A 111 -1.40 -33.64 -11.13
C GLU A 111 -2.86 -34.06 -11.18
N GLU A 112 -3.81 -33.13 -11.01
CA GLU A 112 -5.09 -33.18 -11.72
C GLU A 112 -5.79 -31.81 -11.73
N GLN A 113 -6.19 -31.41 -12.95
CA GLN A 113 -7.04 -30.27 -13.32
C GLN A 113 -6.41 -28.86 -13.34
N LYS A 114 -5.87 -28.56 -14.54
CA LYS A 114 -5.74 -27.24 -15.16
C LYS A 114 -7.03 -26.41 -15.02
N GLU A 115 -7.14 -25.63 -13.95
CA GLU A 115 -7.77 -24.30 -13.93
C GLU A 115 -7.48 -23.61 -12.58
N LYS A 116 -6.17 -23.47 -12.24
CA LYS A 116 -5.76 -22.49 -11.21
C LYS A 116 -6.04 -21.10 -11.78
N ARG A 117 -7.28 -20.62 -11.64
CA ARG A 117 -7.67 -19.22 -11.83
C ARG A 117 -6.70 -18.40 -10.97
N LYS A 118 -5.67 -17.79 -11.59
CA LYS A 118 -4.88 -16.73 -10.95
C LYS A 118 -5.89 -15.76 -10.33
N LYS A 119 -6.03 -15.75 -9.00
CA LYS A 119 -6.98 -14.86 -8.33
C LYS A 119 -6.42 -13.46 -8.47
N LYS A 120 -6.87 -12.75 -9.49
CA LYS A 120 -6.63 -11.32 -9.67
C LYS A 120 -7.05 -10.59 -8.40
N LEU A 121 -6.08 -10.16 -7.59
CA LEU A 121 -6.37 -9.34 -6.42
C LEU A 121 -6.82 -7.97 -6.91
N LYS A 122 -8.04 -7.59 -6.51
CA LYS A 122 -8.58 -6.27 -6.80
C LYS A 122 -8.10 -5.29 -5.74
N LEU A 123 -7.48 -4.19 -6.16
CA LEU A 123 -6.95 -3.15 -5.28
C LEU A 123 -7.73 -1.85 -5.50
N ALA A 124 -8.29 -1.30 -4.43
CA ALA A 124 -8.94 0.00 -4.45
C ALA A 124 -7.91 1.10 -4.70
N LYS A 125 -8.26 2.06 -5.54
CA LYS A 125 -7.39 3.19 -5.90
C LYS A 125 -6.98 3.99 -4.66
N GLU A 126 -7.91 4.21 -3.74
CA GLU A 126 -7.71 4.95 -2.50
C GLU A 126 -6.64 4.32 -1.62
N LEU A 127 -6.56 2.99 -1.59
CA LEU A 127 -5.54 2.27 -0.83
C LEU A 127 -4.20 2.24 -1.57
N SER A 128 -4.24 2.06 -2.90
CA SER A 128 -3.07 2.11 -3.78
C SER A 128 -2.33 3.45 -3.70
N ASP A 129 -3.08 4.56 -3.72
CA ASP A 129 -2.52 5.92 -3.76
C ASP A 129 -1.79 6.29 -2.46
N MET A 130 -2.04 5.58 -1.36
CA MET A 130 -1.32 5.76 -0.10
C MET A 130 0.08 5.15 -0.10
N VAL A 131 0.40 4.28 -1.05
CA VAL A 131 1.70 3.60 -1.13
C VAL A 131 2.69 4.45 -1.92
N ILE A 132 3.45 5.30 -1.24
CA ILE A 132 4.39 6.24 -1.88
C ILE A 132 5.78 5.61 -2.05
N TYR A 133 6.45 5.34 -0.93
CA TYR A 133 7.84 4.89 -0.92
C TYR A 133 7.97 3.36 -0.82
N CYS A 134 7.05 2.69 -0.15
CA CYS A 134 7.17 1.28 0.23
C CYS A 134 6.29 0.36 -0.64
N LYS A 135 6.53 0.34 -1.96
CA LYS A 135 5.84 -0.60 -2.87
C LYS A 135 6.30 -2.03 -2.61
N SER A 136 5.36 -2.94 -2.37
CA SER A 136 5.65 -4.37 -2.30
C SER A 136 5.77 -4.94 -3.72
N VAL A 137 6.89 -5.59 -4.01
CA VAL A 137 7.18 -6.28 -5.27
C VAL A 137 7.54 -7.74 -5.00
N HIS A 138 7.44 -8.59 -6.02
CA HIS A 138 8.01 -9.93 -5.98
C HIS A 138 9.52 -9.82 -6.24
N PHE A 139 10.32 -10.69 -5.61
CA PHE A 139 11.77 -10.69 -5.76
C PHE A 139 12.19 -11.60 -6.91
#